data_AF-A0A3E2HM98-F1
#
_entry.id   AF-A0A3E2HM98-F1
#
_cell.length_a   1.000
_cell.length_b   1.000
_cell.length_c   1.000
_cell.angle_alpha   90.00
_cell.angle_beta   90.00
_cell.angle_gamma   90.00
#
_symmetry.space_group_name_H-M   'P 1'
#
loop_
_entity.id
_entity.type
_entity.pdbx_description
1 polymer ?
#
loop_
_entity_poly.entity_id
_entity_poly.type
_entity_poly.pdbx_seq_one_letter_code
_entity_poly.pdbx_strand_id
1 'polypeptide(L)'
;MLTPREVLQIAIEADKYSFGVALKYASIQWLQPRGNTDKVDMGYLMAAAFLFGDMEMFVAHTLQLIIHYKGSYLELLEHTIISKFLPSNIFCLLEERRSRMRAELAQLLINGMNASCSCGWGAKRSDRYKNLHSMFKPLRMLEVPISEFIKEMEAVPCEELEQKLHSPGFGSYYHELPMHSETFAGKLEIIKKKYN
;
A
#
# COMPACT_ATOMS: atom_id res chain seq x y z
N MET A 1 -14.57 -10.27 23.80
CA MET A 1 -13.70 -9.41 22.97
C MET A 1 -14.60 -8.55 22.10
N LEU A 2 -14.21 -7.31 21.82
CA LEU A 2 -15.04 -6.38 21.04
C LEU A 2 -14.85 -6.61 19.54
N THR A 3 -15.96 -6.62 18.81
CA THR A 3 -16.01 -6.56 17.34
C THR A 3 -15.76 -5.12 16.86
N PRO A 4 -15.28 -4.92 15.62
CA PRO A 4 -15.10 -3.57 15.05
C PRO A 4 -16.32 -2.66 15.18
N ARG A 5 -17.51 -3.22 14.99
CA ARG A 5 -18.78 -2.51 15.18
C ARG A 5 -18.99 -2.06 16.63
N GLU A 6 -18.71 -2.93 17.61
CA GLU A 6 -18.79 -2.58 19.03
C GLU A 6 -17.76 -1.53 19.42
N VAL A 7 -16.55 -1.60 18.86
CA VAL A 7 -15.50 -0.58 19.06
C VAL A 7 -15.97 0.77 18.55
N LEU A 8 -16.58 0.83 17.37
CA LEU A 8 -17.18 2.07 16.86
C LEU A 8 -18.30 2.59 17.76
N GLN A 9 -19.19 1.71 18.25
CA GLN A 9 -20.25 2.14 19.18
C GLN A 9 -19.68 2.77 20.45
N ILE A 10 -18.63 2.18 21.02
CA ILE A 10 -17.93 2.74 22.19
C ILE A 10 -17.29 4.08 21.83
N ALA A 11 -16.67 4.20 20.65
CA ALA A 11 -16.07 5.46 20.19
C ALA A 11 -17.11 6.58 20.05
N ILE A 12 -18.31 6.27 19.53
CA ILE A 12 -19.42 7.22 19.39
C ILE A 12 -19.86 7.73 20.76
N GLU A 13 -20.06 6.83 21.73
CA GLU A 13 -20.45 7.26 23.09
C GLU A 13 -19.31 8.01 23.78
N ALA A 14 -18.07 7.60 23.57
CA ALA A 14 -16.90 8.26 24.13
C ALA A 14 -16.72 9.69 23.60
N ASP A 15 -16.90 9.90 22.30
CA ASP A 15 -16.88 11.23 21.67
C ASP A 15 -18.01 12.12 22.21
N LYS A 16 -19.24 11.58 22.26
CA LYS A 16 -20.43 12.29 22.77
C LYS A 16 -20.28 12.80 24.21
N TYR A 17 -19.63 12.03 25.08
CA TYR A 17 -19.45 12.36 26.50
C TYR A 17 -18.03 12.83 26.84
N SER A 18 -17.18 13.09 25.83
CA SER A 18 -15.78 13.52 25.99
C SER A 18 -14.91 12.59 26.85
N PHE A 19 -15.12 11.27 26.76
CA PHE A 19 -14.34 10.25 27.46
C PHE A 19 -13.07 9.80 26.73
N GLY A 20 -12.69 10.45 25.62
CA GLY A 20 -11.51 10.08 24.83
C GLY A 20 -10.21 9.97 25.66
N VAL A 21 -9.98 10.90 26.61
CA VAL A 21 -8.80 10.87 27.48
C VAL A 21 -8.82 9.66 28.44
N ALA A 22 -9.99 9.36 29.02
CA ALA A 22 -10.15 8.25 29.96
C ALA A 22 -9.96 6.89 29.27
N LEU A 23 -10.35 6.78 28.00
CA LEU A 23 -10.31 5.53 27.24
C LEU A 23 -9.04 5.37 26.40
N LYS A 24 -8.12 6.32 26.40
CA LYS A 24 -6.91 6.34 25.55
C LYS A 24 -6.12 5.03 25.57
N TYR A 25 -5.93 4.41 26.74
CA TYR A 25 -5.17 3.17 26.83
C TYR A 25 -5.95 1.95 26.33
N ALA A 26 -7.26 1.95 26.52
CA ALA A 26 -8.12 0.86 26.09
C ALA A 26 -8.34 0.91 24.57
N SER A 27 -8.49 2.12 24.00
CA SER A 27 -8.68 2.33 22.56
C SER A 27 -7.53 1.75 21.74
N ILE A 28 -6.28 1.86 22.21
CA ILE A 28 -5.11 1.27 21.54
C ILE A 28 -5.30 -0.23 21.29
N GLN A 29 -5.84 -0.98 22.27
CA GLN A 29 -6.07 -2.42 22.12
C GLN A 29 -7.33 -2.75 21.32
N TRP A 30 -8.33 -1.88 21.36
CA TRP A 30 -9.60 -2.06 20.68
C TRP A 30 -9.50 -1.77 19.18
N LEU A 31 -8.68 -0.79 18.80
CA LEU A 31 -8.47 -0.40 17.40
C LEU A 31 -7.63 -1.40 16.62
N GLN A 32 -6.90 -2.32 17.28
CA GLN A 32 -6.12 -3.33 16.55
C GLN A 32 -7.05 -4.24 15.73
N PRO A 33 -6.81 -4.39 14.42
CA PRO A 33 -7.58 -5.31 13.59
C PRO A 33 -7.33 -6.75 14.05
N ARG A 34 -8.38 -7.58 14.08
CA ARG A 34 -8.30 -8.97 14.57
C ARG A 34 -8.76 -9.92 13.49
N GLY A 35 -7.90 -10.88 13.15
CA GLY A 35 -8.20 -11.88 12.13
C GLY A 35 -8.37 -11.25 10.73
N ASN A 36 -9.14 -11.92 9.87
CA ASN A 36 -9.45 -11.43 8.54
C ASN A 36 -10.54 -10.36 8.64
N THR A 37 -10.13 -9.10 8.76
CA THR A 37 -11.04 -7.94 8.88
C THR A 37 -11.62 -7.62 7.51
N ASP A 38 -12.94 -7.65 7.36
CA ASP A 38 -13.57 -7.28 6.10
C ASP A 38 -13.54 -5.75 5.87
N LYS A 39 -13.98 -5.31 4.68
CA LYS A 39 -13.99 -3.88 4.32
C LYS A 39 -14.80 -3.02 5.30
N VAL A 40 -15.97 -3.51 5.69
CA VAL A 40 -16.91 -2.76 6.53
C VAL A 40 -16.35 -2.67 7.96
N ASP A 41 -15.79 -3.76 8.44
CA ASP A 41 -15.07 -3.83 9.71
C ASP A 41 -13.86 -2.88 9.74
N MET A 42 -13.06 -2.81 8.67
CA MET A 42 -12.01 -1.81 8.55
C MET A 42 -12.57 -0.39 8.54
N GLY A 43 -13.70 -0.17 7.86
CA GLY A 43 -14.42 1.10 7.88
C GLY A 43 -14.88 1.50 9.28
N TYR A 44 -15.33 0.53 10.10
CA TYR A 44 -15.67 0.77 11.50
C TYR A 44 -14.45 1.13 12.35
N LEU A 45 -13.34 0.40 12.20
CA LEU A 45 -12.10 0.72 12.93
C LEU A 45 -11.53 2.09 12.52
N MET A 46 -11.59 2.42 11.23
CA MET A 46 -11.21 3.74 10.72
C MET A 46 -12.08 4.86 11.33
N ALA A 47 -13.41 4.70 11.35
CA ALA A 47 -14.31 5.66 11.98
C ALA A 47 -14.09 5.76 13.50
N ALA A 48 -13.85 4.63 14.17
CA ALA A 48 -13.59 4.60 15.60
C ALA A 48 -12.27 5.31 15.95
N ALA A 49 -11.20 5.08 15.18
CA ALA A 49 -9.93 5.75 15.35
C ALA A 49 -10.06 7.28 15.18
N PHE A 50 -10.84 7.71 14.17
CA PHE A 50 -11.14 9.13 13.96
C PHE A 50 -11.85 9.75 15.18
N LEU A 51 -12.87 9.08 15.73
CA LEU A 51 -13.60 9.56 16.91
C LEU A 51 -12.77 9.55 18.20
N PHE A 52 -11.87 8.58 18.36
CA PHE A 52 -10.93 8.58 19.48
C PHE A 52 -9.79 9.61 19.33
N GLY A 53 -9.65 10.25 18.15
CA GLY A 53 -8.52 11.13 17.83
C GLY A 53 -7.20 10.38 17.67
N ASP A 54 -7.24 9.07 17.44
CA ASP A 54 -6.06 8.23 17.21
C ASP A 54 -5.67 8.27 15.73
N MET A 55 -4.90 9.31 15.38
CA MET A 55 -4.48 9.54 13.99
C MET A 55 -3.54 8.45 13.46
N GLU A 56 -2.75 7.81 14.32
CA GLU A 56 -1.85 6.72 13.92
C GLU A 56 -2.67 5.52 13.47
N MET A 57 -3.64 5.09 14.28
CA MET A 57 -4.53 3.98 13.92
C MET A 57 -5.42 4.34 12.73
N PHE A 58 -5.90 5.58 12.64
CA PHE A 58 -6.65 6.04 11.48
C PHE A 58 -5.84 5.87 10.18
N VAL A 59 -4.60 6.36 10.15
CA VAL A 59 -3.70 6.21 9.00
C VAL A 59 -3.44 4.74 8.70
N ALA A 60 -3.15 3.92 9.72
CA ALA A 60 -2.91 2.50 9.53
C ALA A 60 -4.10 1.77 8.87
N HIS A 61 -5.33 2.03 9.33
CA HIS A 61 -6.54 1.44 8.74
C HIS A 61 -6.81 1.94 7.31
N THR A 62 -6.63 3.24 7.06
CA THR A 62 -6.78 3.79 5.70
C THR A 62 -5.77 3.18 4.73
N LEU A 63 -4.55 2.92 5.19
CA LEU A 63 -3.53 2.29 4.38
C LEU A 63 -3.84 0.82 4.09
N GLN A 64 -4.32 0.06 5.08
CA GLN A 64 -4.76 -1.31 4.84
C GLN A 64 -5.87 -1.37 3.80
N LEU A 65 -6.84 -0.45 3.87
CA LEU A 65 -7.86 -0.30 2.83
C LEU A 65 -7.21 -0.01 1.46
N ILE A 66 -6.30 0.96 1.36
CA ILE A 66 -5.59 1.32 0.11
C ILE A 66 -4.87 0.13 -0.51
N ILE A 67 -4.18 -0.67 0.30
CA ILE A 67 -3.32 -1.74 -0.18
C ILE A 67 -4.13 -3.00 -0.54
N HIS A 68 -5.09 -3.39 0.30
CA HIS A 68 -5.73 -4.70 0.22
C HIS A 68 -7.14 -4.67 -0.37
N TYR A 69 -7.82 -3.53 -0.36
CA TYR A 69 -9.17 -3.42 -0.90
C TYR A 69 -9.17 -2.95 -2.36
N LYS A 70 -9.85 -3.74 -3.22
CA LYS A 70 -9.94 -3.46 -4.66
C LYS A 70 -11.15 -2.62 -5.09
N GLY A 71 -12.26 -2.66 -4.33
CA GLY A 71 -13.51 -2.01 -4.73
C GLY A 71 -13.52 -0.51 -4.46
N SER A 72 -14.64 0.16 -4.71
CA SER A 72 -14.74 1.60 -4.48
C SER A 72 -14.94 1.93 -3.00
N TYR A 73 -14.27 2.98 -2.51
CA TYR A 73 -14.51 3.51 -1.17
C TYR A 73 -15.85 4.27 -1.06
N LEU A 74 -16.48 4.59 -2.20
CA LEU A 74 -17.82 5.18 -2.20
C LEU A 74 -18.86 4.24 -1.58
N GLU A 75 -18.65 2.93 -1.64
CA GLU A 75 -19.51 1.97 -0.94
C GLU A 75 -19.48 2.13 0.59
N LEU A 76 -18.39 2.67 1.16
CA LEU A 76 -18.32 3.04 2.57
C LEU A 76 -19.00 4.37 2.87
N LEU A 77 -19.07 5.28 1.89
CA LEU A 77 -19.84 6.52 1.98
C LEU A 77 -21.35 6.23 1.98
N GLU A 78 -21.79 5.21 1.24
CA GLU A 78 -23.18 4.74 1.26
C GLU A 78 -23.55 4.03 2.57
N HIS A 79 -22.55 3.60 3.35
CA HIS A 79 -22.78 2.91 4.62
C HIS A 79 -23.20 3.89 5.73
N THR A 80 -24.49 3.85 6.07
CA THR A 80 -25.19 4.81 6.94
C THR A 80 -24.50 5.15 8.26
N ILE A 81 -23.85 4.17 8.90
CA ILE A 81 -23.15 4.39 10.17
C ILE A 81 -21.81 5.10 9.96
N ILE A 82 -21.04 4.70 8.95
CA ILE A 82 -19.66 5.15 8.76
C ILE A 82 -19.67 6.59 8.22
N SER A 83 -20.52 6.87 7.23
CA SER A 83 -20.64 8.19 6.61
C SER A 83 -21.22 9.27 7.51
N LYS A 84 -21.85 8.88 8.63
CA LYS A 84 -22.33 9.84 9.63
C LYS A 84 -21.18 10.48 10.42
N PHE A 85 -20.08 9.76 10.63
CA PHE A 85 -18.98 10.19 11.48
C PHE A 85 -17.73 10.58 10.70
N LEU A 86 -17.57 10.08 9.47
CA LEU A 86 -16.47 10.43 8.61
C LEU A 86 -16.88 11.49 7.57
N PRO A 87 -16.14 12.60 7.47
CA PRO A 87 -16.29 13.54 6.36
C PRO A 87 -16.24 12.86 4.98
N SER A 88 -17.17 13.22 4.10
CA SER A 88 -17.32 12.58 2.78
C SER A 88 -16.08 12.71 1.89
N ASN A 89 -15.31 13.79 2.04
CA ASN A 89 -14.07 14.00 1.32
C ASN A 89 -12.99 12.94 1.64
N ILE A 90 -13.04 12.28 2.80
CA ILE A 90 -12.10 11.21 3.16
C ILE A 90 -12.14 10.10 2.11
N PHE A 91 -13.33 9.67 1.67
CA PHE A 91 -13.46 8.58 0.69
C PHE A 91 -12.88 8.97 -0.68
N CYS A 92 -13.07 10.21 -1.11
CA CYS A 92 -12.45 10.73 -2.32
C CYS A 92 -10.92 10.78 -2.20
N LEU A 93 -10.39 11.19 -1.04
CA LEU A 93 -8.95 11.21 -0.78
C LEU A 93 -8.34 9.81 -0.76
N LEU A 94 -9.07 8.80 -0.27
CA LEU A 94 -8.64 7.39 -0.35
C LEU A 94 -8.51 6.92 -1.79
N GLU A 95 -9.49 7.26 -2.65
CA GLU A 95 -9.43 6.95 -4.07
C GLU A 95 -8.25 7.63 -4.77
N GLU A 96 -8.04 8.92 -4.47
CA GLU A 96 -6.92 9.68 -5.01
C GLU A 96 -5.58 9.08 -4.58
N ARG A 97 -5.42 8.77 -3.29
CA ARG A 97 -4.19 8.21 -2.73
C ARG A 97 -3.90 6.82 -3.30
N ARG A 98 -4.92 5.98 -3.47
CA ARG A 98 -4.79 4.67 -4.15
C ARG A 98 -4.38 4.84 -5.62
N SER A 99 -4.98 5.78 -6.33
CA SER A 99 -4.67 6.06 -7.74
C SER A 99 -3.24 6.58 -7.91
N ARG A 100 -2.79 7.45 -7.00
CA ARG A 100 -1.41 7.95 -6.97
C ARG A 100 -0.40 6.83 -6.72
N MET A 101 -0.68 5.95 -5.75
CA MET A 101 0.19 4.80 -5.46
C MET A 101 0.29 3.87 -6.68
N ARG A 102 -0.83 3.58 -7.36
CA ARG A 102 -0.83 2.82 -8.62
C ARG A 102 0.02 3.49 -9.70
N ALA A 103 -0.09 4.81 -9.87
CA ALA A 103 0.71 5.56 -10.83
C ALA A 103 2.22 5.50 -10.51
N GLU A 104 2.60 5.63 -9.24
CA GLU A 104 4.01 5.53 -8.80
C GLU A 104 4.58 4.12 -9.07
N LEU A 105 3.81 3.07 -8.79
CA LEU A 105 4.23 1.69 -9.09
C LEU A 105 4.31 1.42 -10.60
N ALA A 106 3.37 1.94 -11.39
CA ALA A 106 3.41 1.86 -12.85
C ALA A 106 4.64 2.58 -13.42
N GLN A 107 4.96 3.77 -12.92
CA GLN A 107 6.14 4.52 -13.33
C GLN A 107 7.43 3.76 -12.97
N LEU A 108 7.48 3.15 -11.78
CA LEU A 108 8.61 2.32 -11.38
C LEU A 108 8.80 1.15 -12.35
N LEU A 109 7.71 0.54 -12.82
CA LEU A 109 7.73 -0.54 -13.79
C LEU A 109 8.21 -0.08 -15.17
N ILE A 110 7.71 1.05 -15.67
CA ILE A 110 8.14 1.66 -16.94
C ILE A 110 9.64 1.98 -16.90
N ASN A 111 10.12 2.53 -15.79
CA ASN A 111 11.54 2.82 -15.61
C ASN A 111 12.38 1.54 -15.63
N GLY A 112 11.89 0.44 -15.03
CA GLY A 112 12.52 -0.87 -15.10
C GLY A 112 12.58 -1.45 -16.52
N MET A 113 11.52 -1.26 -17.32
CA MET A 113 11.50 -1.66 -18.74
C MET A 113 12.52 -0.88 -19.57
N ASN A 114 12.65 0.41 -19.31
CA ASN A 114 13.51 1.32 -20.07
C ASN A 114 14.95 1.37 -19.54
N ALA A 115 15.31 0.53 -18.56
CA ALA A 115 16.67 0.44 -18.06
C ALA A 115 17.62 0.03 -19.19
N SER A 116 18.43 0.98 -19.67
CA SER A 116 19.35 0.79 -20.78
C SER A 116 20.66 0.16 -20.31
N CYS A 117 20.64 -1.14 -20.00
CA CYS A 117 21.87 -1.92 -19.92
C CYS A 117 21.95 -2.84 -21.14
N SER A 118 23.03 -2.70 -21.91
CA SER A 118 23.36 -3.59 -23.03
C SER A 118 23.89 -4.96 -22.56
N CYS A 119 24.09 -5.14 -21.26
CA CYS A 119 24.44 -6.42 -20.66
C CYS A 119 23.29 -7.43 -20.81
N GLY A 120 23.63 -8.71 -21.04
CA GLY A 120 22.63 -9.78 -21.16
C GLY A 120 21.71 -9.92 -19.93
N TRP A 121 22.15 -9.49 -18.75
CA TRP A 121 21.37 -9.46 -17.51
C TRP A 121 20.31 -8.35 -17.50
N GLY A 122 20.70 -7.14 -17.89
CA GLY A 122 19.80 -6.01 -17.97
C GLY A 122 18.72 -6.20 -19.04
N ALA A 123 19.07 -6.83 -20.16
CA ALA A 123 18.10 -7.24 -21.17
C ALA A 123 17.07 -8.23 -20.60
N LYS A 124 17.51 -9.30 -19.91
CA LYS A 124 16.61 -10.26 -19.24
C LYS A 124 15.70 -9.60 -18.19
N ARG A 125 16.25 -8.68 -17.40
CA ARG A 125 15.51 -7.94 -16.36
C ARG A 125 14.46 -7.01 -16.97
N SER A 126 14.83 -6.24 -17.99
CA SER A 126 13.92 -5.38 -18.77
C SER A 126 12.77 -6.22 -19.36
N ASP A 127 13.07 -7.38 -19.93
CA ASP A 127 12.04 -8.27 -20.50
C ASP A 127 11.07 -8.81 -19.44
N ARG A 128 11.54 -9.13 -18.23
CA ARG A 128 10.64 -9.50 -17.11
C ARG A 128 9.72 -8.34 -16.73
N TYR A 129 10.23 -7.10 -16.68
CA TYR A 129 9.38 -5.92 -16.44
C TYR A 129 8.40 -5.66 -17.58
N LYS A 130 8.78 -5.90 -18.84
CA LYS A 130 7.85 -5.83 -19.99
C LYS A 130 6.73 -6.85 -19.86
N ASN A 131 7.04 -8.07 -19.43
CA ASN A 131 6.04 -9.11 -19.18
C ASN A 131 5.08 -8.67 -18.08
N LEU A 132 5.61 -8.18 -16.94
CA LEU A 132 4.80 -7.69 -15.84
C LEU A 132 3.92 -6.49 -16.26
N HIS A 133 4.44 -5.57 -17.07
CA HIS A 133 3.67 -4.44 -17.61
C HIS A 133 2.58 -4.89 -18.57
N SER A 134 2.82 -5.94 -19.37
CA SER A 134 1.80 -6.52 -20.23
C SER A 134 0.68 -7.19 -19.43
N MET A 135 1.02 -7.79 -18.28
CA MET A 135 0.05 -8.33 -17.33
C MET A 135 -0.73 -7.21 -16.65
N PHE A 136 -0.07 -6.20 -16.11
CA PHE A 136 -0.67 -5.09 -15.36
C PHE A 136 -0.80 -3.82 -16.21
N LYS A 137 -1.58 -3.91 -17.29
CA LYS A 137 -2.01 -2.71 -18.03
C LYS A 137 -2.84 -1.79 -17.12
N PRO A 138 -2.93 -0.47 -17.43
CA PRO A 138 -3.63 0.50 -16.58
C PRO A 138 -5.02 0.06 -16.12
N LEU A 139 -5.83 -0.54 -17.00
CA LEU A 139 -7.16 -1.03 -16.64
C LEU A 139 -7.12 -2.19 -15.64
N ARG A 140 -6.25 -3.19 -15.86
CA ARG A 140 -6.12 -4.33 -14.95
C ARG A 140 -5.60 -3.91 -13.57
N MET A 141 -4.73 -2.90 -13.51
CA MET A 141 -4.26 -2.34 -12.23
C MET A 141 -5.40 -1.77 -11.38
N LEU A 142 -6.51 -1.35 -11.99
CA LEU A 142 -7.69 -0.87 -11.28
C LEU A 142 -8.52 -2.02 -10.69
N GLU A 143 -8.46 -3.21 -11.29
CA GLU A 143 -9.27 -4.38 -10.95
C GLU A 143 -8.67 -5.25 -9.84
N VAL A 144 -7.39 -5.07 -9.53
CA VAL A 144 -6.66 -5.81 -8.50
C VAL A 144 -6.35 -4.94 -7.27
N PRO A 145 -6.22 -5.56 -6.07
CA PRO A 145 -5.60 -4.90 -4.92
C PRO A 145 -4.16 -4.50 -5.23
N ILE A 146 -3.67 -3.41 -4.62
CA ILE A 146 -2.28 -3.00 -4.78
C ILE A 146 -1.33 -4.07 -4.22
N SER A 147 -1.72 -4.78 -3.15
CA SER A 147 -0.91 -5.87 -2.59
C SER A 147 -0.59 -6.97 -3.60
N GLU A 148 -1.52 -7.29 -4.50
CA GLU A 148 -1.29 -8.29 -5.55
C GLU A 148 -0.22 -7.79 -6.54
N PHE A 149 -0.34 -6.53 -6.95
CA PHE A 149 0.65 -5.93 -7.84
C PHE A 149 2.04 -5.83 -7.20
N ILE A 150 2.12 -5.41 -5.94
CA ILE A 150 3.37 -5.37 -5.16
C ILE A 150 4.00 -6.77 -5.09
N LYS A 151 3.21 -7.81 -4.80
CA LYS A 151 3.70 -9.18 -4.71
C LYS A 151 4.33 -9.64 -6.02
N GLU A 152 3.70 -9.36 -7.15
CA GLU A 152 4.25 -9.71 -8.47
C GLU A 152 5.50 -8.90 -8.82
N MET A 153 5.56 -7.63 -8.40
CA MET A 153 6.77 -6.80 -8.53
C MET A 153 7.93 -7.35 -7.69
N GLU A 154 7.67 -7.82 -6.47
CA GLU A 154 8.67 -8.44 -5.58
C GLU A 154 9.14 -9.81 -6.05
N ALA A 155 8.26 -10.54 -6.74
CA ALA A 155 8.60 -11.83 -7.32
C ALA A 155 9.59 -11.73 -8.49
N VAL A 156 9.83 -10.52 -9.04
CA VAL A 156 10.87 -10.29 -10.04
C VAL A 156 12.24 -10.42 -9.35
N PRO A 157 13.00 -11.50 -9.63
CA PRO A 157 14.28 -11.74 -8.97
C PRO A 157 15.24 -10.58 -9.18
N CYS A 158 15.72 -10.03 -8.07
CA CYS A 158 16.88 -9.15 -8.07
C CYS A 158 18.12 -10.06 -8.09
N GLU A 159 18.51 -10.55 -9.27
CA GLU A 159 19.74 -11.35 -9.45
C GLU A 159 21.03 -10.50 -9.26
N GLU A 160 20.91 -9.30 -8.70
CA GLU A 160 22.02 -8.50 -8.21
C GLU A 160 22.37 -9.00 -6.81
N LEU A 161 23.46 -9.77 -6.67
CA LEU A 161 24.47 -9.52 -5.62
C LEU A 161 25.65 -10.52 -5.58
N GLU A 162 25.62 -11.70 -6.22
CA GLU A 162 26.62 -12.73 -5.87
C GLU A 162 27.61 -13.21 -6.95
N GLN A 163 27.61 -12.69 -8.18
CA GLN A 163 28.63 -13.14 -9.16
C GLN A 163 29.39 -12.01 -9.83
N LYS A 164 30.61 -11.77 -9.32
CA LYS A 164 31.74 -11.21 -10.08
C LYS A 164 32.05 -12.14 -11.25
N LEU A 165 31.39 -11.98 -12.39
CA LEU A 165 31.76 -12.72 -13.60
C LEU A 165 32.67 -11.85 -14.46
N HIS A 166 33.96 -12.21 -14.43
CA HIS A 166 34.93 -11.86 -15.45
C HIS A 166 34.41 -12.29 -16.83
N SER A 167 34.30 -11.35 -17.76
CA SER A 167 34.29 -11.67 -19.19
C SER A 167 35.69 -11.37 -19.74
N PRO A 168 36.45 -12.38 -20.22
CA PRO A 168 37.75 -12.14 -20.84
C PRO A 168 37.52 -11.73 -22.30
N GLY A 169 37.43 -10.43 -22.54
CA GLY A 169 37.41 -9.88 -23.89
C GLY A 169 36.36 -8.80 -24.07
N PHE A 170 36.81 -7.62 -24.48
CA PHE A 170 36.09 -6.35 -24.61
C PHE A 170 35.83 -5.62 -23.30
N GLY A 171 36.17 -4.32 -23.29
CA GLY A 171 36.40 -3.49 -22.10
C GLY A 171 35.42 -3.74 -20.96
N SER A 172 35.94 -4.16 -19.81
CA SER A 172 35.16 -4.43 -18.61
C SER A 172 34.61 -3.11 -18.05
N TYR A 173 33.42 -2.71 -18.47
CA TYR A 173 32.63 -1.77 -17.69
C TYR A 173 32.13 -2.52 -16.46
N TYR A 174 32.80 -2.30 -15.33
CA TYR A 174 32.31 -2.78 -14.05
C TYR A 174 30.94 -2.14 -13.82
N HIS A 175 29.92 -2.95 -13.56
CA HIS A 175 28.70 -2.45 -12.96
C HIS A 175 29.03 -2.13 -11.51
N GLU A 176 29.08 -0.84 -11.17
CA GLU A 176 28.98 -0.45 -9.77
C GLU A 176 27.63 -0.91 -9.25
N LEU A 177 27.64 -1.58 -8.10
CA LEU A 177 26.42 -1.98 -7.41
C LEU A 177 25.66 -0.69 -7.07
N PRO A 178 24.42 -0.52 -7.57
CA PRO A 178 23.62 0.65 -7.21
C PRO A 178 23.37 0.65 -5.70
N MET A 179 23.23 1.83 -5.10
CA MET A 179 22.80 1.91 -3.71
C MET A 179 21.41 1.26 -3.57
N HIS A 180 21.10 0.67 -2.41
CA HIS A 180 19.81 0.00 -2.20
C HIS A 180 18.62 0.90 -2.57
N SER A 181 18.67 2.19 -2.21
CA SER A 181 17.67 3.21 -2.56
C SER A 181 17.46 3.42 -4.07
N GLU A 182 18.44 3.07 -4.89
CA GLU A 182 18.42 3.20 -6.34
C GLU A 182 17.94 1.92 -7.03
N THR A 183 18.04 0.78 -6.33
CA THR A 183 17.47 -0.50 -6.79
C THR A 183 15.95 -0.42 -6.86
N PHE A 184 15.37 -1.30 -7.67
CA PHE A 184 13.91 -1.44 -7.74
C PHE A 184 13.31 -1.81 -6.37
N ALA A 185 13.97 -2.68 -5.61
CA ALA A 185 13.52 -3.10 -4.29
C ALA A 185 13.52 -1.92 -3.30
N GLY A 186 14.61 -1.14 -3.23
CA GLY A 186 14.64 0.04 -2.36
C GLY A 186 13.67 1.14 -2.80
N LYS A 187 13.46 1.35 -4.10
CA LYS A 187 12.41 2.27 -4.60
C LYS A 187 11.01 1.80 -4.22
N LEU A 188 10.74 0.50 -4.31
CA LEU A 188 9.49 -0.10 -3.86
C LEU A 188 9.30 0.05 -2.34
N GLU A 189 10.35 -0.14 -1.55
CA GLU A 189 10.33 0.12 -0.10
C GLU A 189 10.09 1.60 0.23
N ILE A 190 10.70 2.53 -0.51
CA ILE A 190 10.45 3.97 -0.36
C ILE A 190 8.98 4.29 -0.63
N ILE A 191 8.41 3.72 -1.71
CA ILE A 191 6.98 3.87 -2.01
C ILE A 191 6.18 3.33 -0.82
N LYS A 192 6.41 2.09 -0.36
CA LYS A 192 5.70 1.53 0.81
C LYS A 192 5.80 2.44 2.04
N LYS A 193 6.99 2.93 2.37
CA LYS A 193 7.24 3.82 3.52
C LYS A 193 6.58 5.19 3.38
N LYS A 194 6.40 5.70 2.16
CA LYS A 194 5.70 6.97 1.92
C LYS A 194 4.22 6.91 2.29
N TYR A 195 3.64 5.70 2.28
CA TYR A 195 2.23 5.49 2.59
C TYR A 195 1.96 4.85 3.95
N ASN A 196 2.97 4.21 4.58
CA ASN A 196 3.02 3.89 6.03
C ASN A 196 3.11 5.17 6.87
#